data_AF-A0ABD2PA12-F1
#
_entry.id   AF-A0ABD2PA12-F1
#
_cell.length_a   1.000
_cell.length_b   1.000
_cell.length_c   1.000
_cell.angle_alpha   90.00
_cell.angle_beta   90.00
_cell.angle_gamma   90.00
#
_symmetry.space_group_name_H-M   'P 1'
#
loop_
_entity.id
_entity.type
_entity.pdbx_description
1 polymer ?
#
loop_
_entity_poly.entity_id
_entity_poly.type
_entity_poly.pdbx_seq_one_letter_code
_entity_poly.pdbx_strand_id
1 'polypeptide(L)'
;MWITQDFLKLPKERDKLYKLHKQNTADLNTKIKLAEIKSKIASDSFKLKNSYFMKEMAKAGTDSRKQWRLINKFHPTKKQCIDRNCSMIEINGIEITSAAEIVHKFIEYFIN
;
A
#
# COMPACT_ATOMS: atom_id res chain seq x y z
N MET A 1 6.83 1.17 11.56
CA MET A 1 5.49 1.77 11.35
C MET A 1 5.59 2.72 10.17
N TRP A 2 4.75 2.60 9.14
CA TRP A 2 4.82 3.42 7.92
C TRP A 2 3.94 4.68 7.99
N ILE A 3 3.01 4.74 8.95
CA ILE A 3 2.10 5.86 9.16
C ILE A 3 2.81 6.94 9.98
N THR A 4 2.90 8.16 9.45
CA THR A 4 3.46 9.32 10.15
C THR A 4 2.38 10.10 10.89
N GLN A 5 2.77 10.90 11.89
CA GLN A 5 1.84 11.79 12.60
C GLN A 5 1.20 12.81 11.66
N ASP A 6 1.93 13.30 10.67
CA ASP A 6 1.39 14.25 9.68
C ASP A 6 0.36 13.60 8.77
N PHE A 7 0.59 12.34 8.34
CA PHE A 7 -0.40 11.60 7.59
C PHE A 7 -1.70 11.40 8.39
N LEU A 8 -1.61 11.18 9.70
CA LEU A 8 -2.79 11.05 10.58
C LEU A 8 -3.64 12.32 10.69
N LYS A 9 -3.10 13.49 10.33
CA LYS A 9 -3.87 14.75 10.29
C LYS A 9 -4.79 14.81 9.07
N LEU A 10 -4.41 14.21 7.94
CA LEU A 10 -5.16 14.29 6.68
C LEU A 10 -6.57 13.69 6.75
N PRO A 11 -6.80 12.49 7.34
CA PRO A 11 -8.16 11.97 7.52
C PRO A 11 -9.03 12.88 8.39
N LYS A 12 -8.45 13.49 9.43
CA LYS A 12 -9.19 14.43 10.31
C LYS A 12 -9.62 15.68 9.56
N GLU A 13 -8.74 16.22 8.72
CA GLU A 13 -9.03 17.38 7.88
C GLU A 13 -10.06 17.05 6.79
N ARG A 14 -9.95 15.87 6.16
CA ARG A 14 -10.98 15.36 5.25
C ARG A 14 -12.35 15.28 5.92
N ASP A 15 -12.42 14.78 7.15
CA ASP A 15 -13.69 14.66 7.88
C ASP A 15 -14.29 16.03 8.21
N LYS A 16 -13.46 17.03 8.54
CA LYS A 16 -13.92 18.42 8.71
C LYS A 16 -14.48 18.99 7.40
N LEU A 17 -13.75 18.85 6.29
CA LEU A 17 -14.19 19.31 4.97
C LEU A 17 -15.47 18.60 4.51
N TYR A 18 -15.62 17.31 4.81
CA TYR A 18 -16.83 16.56 4.49
C TYR A 18 -18.04 17.08 5.25
N LYS A 19 -17.89 17.39 6.55
CA LYS A 19 -18.97 17.99 7.34
C LYS A 19 -19.38 19.36 6.80
N LEU A 20 -18.40 20.21 6.44
CA LEU A 20 -18.66 21.51 5.82
C LEU A 20 -19.38 21.36 4.47
N HIS A 21 -18.92 20.46 3.61
CA HIS A 21 -19.55 20.20 2.31
C HIS A 21 -20.98 19.68 2.46
N LYS A 22 -21.23 18.84 3.48
CA LYS A 22 -22.58 18.33 3.77
C LYS A 22 -23.54 19.44 4.21
N GLN A 23 -23.03 20.48 4.88
CA GLN A 23 -23.82 21.64 5.29
C GLN A 23 -24.09 22.60 4.12
N ASN A 24 -23.17 22.71 3.16
CA ASN A 24 -23.36 23.49 1.94
C ASN A 24 -22.75 22.77 0.72
N THR A 25 -23.57 22.00 0.03
CA THR A 25 -23.14 21.17 -1.11
C THR A 25 -22.84 21.98 -2.38
N ALA A 26 -23.36 23.21 -2.47
CA ALA A 26 -23.13 24.12 -3.58
C ALA A 26 -21.79 24.87 -3.47
N ASP A 27 -21.13 24.84 -2.31
CA ASP A 27 -19.82 25.47 -2.15
C ASP A 27 -18.73 24.70 -2.93
N LEU A 28 -18.39 25.26 -4.09
CA LEU A 28 -17.39 24.73 -5.00
C LEU A 28 -16.00 24.70 -4.36
N ASN A 29 -15.67 25.68 -3.51
CA ASN A 29 -14.36 25.73 -2.87
C ASN A 29 -14.16 24.56 -1.91
N THR A 30 -15.16 24.25 -1.08
CA THR A 30 -15.10 23.08 -0.21
C THR A 30 -15.08 21.78 -1.00
N LYS A 31 -15.81 21.69 -2.12
CA LYS A 31 -15.76 20.52 -3.02
C LYS A 31 -14.37 20.28 -3.60
N ILE A 32 -13.70 21.33 -4.09
CA ILE A 32 -12.33 21.26 -4.64
C ILE A 32 -11.35 20.81 -3.54
N LYS A 33 -11.35 21.46 -2.38
CA LYS A 33 -10.48 21.09 -1.24
C LYS A 33 -10.68 19.64 -0.79
N LEU A 34 -11.92 19.15 -0.83
CA LEU A 34 -12.25 17.77 -0.48
C LEU A 34 -11.70 16.77 -1.52
N ALA A 35 -11.69 17.13 -2.80
CA ALA A 35 -11.05 16.32 -3.84
C ALA A 35 -9.51 16.33 -3.70
N GLU A 36 -8.92 17.50 -3.47
CA GLU A 36 -7.48 17.65 -3.24
C GLU A 36 -7.00 16.82 -2.07
N ILE A 37 -7.69 16.85 -0.92
CA ILE A 37 -7.26 16.08 0.25
C ILE A 37 -7.43 14.58 0.06
N LYS A 38 -8.45 14.13 -0.70
CA LYS A 38 -8.59 12.71 -1.06
C LYS A 38 -7.43 12.25 -1.93
N SER A 39 -7.06 13.05 -2.94
CA SER A 39 -5.92 12.79 -3.80
C SER A 39 -4.61 12.77 -3.00
N LYS A 40 -4.43 13.73 -2.09
CA LYS A 40 -3.28 13.80 -1.19
C LYS A 40 -3.18 12.57 -0.29
N ILE A 41 -4.27 12.15 0.34
CA ILE A 41 -4.30 10.93 1.18
C ILE A 41 -3.90 9.70 0.36
N ALA A 42 -4.43 9.56 -0.86
CA ALA A 42 -4.08 8.44 -1.74
C ALA A 42 -2.59 8.46 -2.10
N SER A 43 -2.08 9.61 -2.56
CA SER A 43 -0.67 9.78 -2.95
C SER A 43 0.28 9.57 -1.77
N ASP A 44 0.02 10.20 -0.62
CA ASP A 44 0.88 10.09 0.56
C ASP A 44 0.81 8.67 1.15
N SER A 45 -0.36 8.03 1.14
CA SER A 45 -0.48 6.61 1.55
C SER A 45 0.36 5.70 0.67
N PHE A 46 0.34 5.91 -0.65
CA PHE A 46 1.12 5.11 -1.59
C PHE A 46 2.62 5.32 -1.35
N LYS A 47 3.07 6.58 -1.31
CA LYS A 47 4.49 6.93 -1.05
C LYS A 47 5.01 6.35 0.28
N LEU A 48 4.23 6.49 1.35
CA LEU A 48 4.64 6.00 2.68
C LEU A 48 4.73 4.47 2.73
N LYS A 49 3.76 3.79 2.12
CA LYS A 49 3.80 2.33 1.98
C LYS A 49 5.02 1.92 1.17
N ASN A 50 5.20 2.43 -0.04
CA ASN A 50 6.30 2.03 -0.92
C ASN A 50 7.66 2.32 -0.28
N SER A 51 7.84 3.48 0.36
CA SER A 51 9.07 3.81 1.07
C SER A 51 9.38 2.83 2.21
N TYR A 52 8.36 2.43 2.98
CA TYR A 52 8.53 1.42 4.02
C TYR A 52 8.88 0.05 3.41
N PHE A 53 8.18 -0.38 2.36
CA PHE A 53 8.44 -1.64 1.68
C PHE A 53 9.83 -1.72 1.05
N MET A 54 10.24 -0.69 0.31
CA MET A 54 11.59 -0.59 -0.24
C MET A 54 12.65 -0.76 0.85
N LYS A 55 12.47 -0.11 2.01
CA LYS A 55 13.41 -0.23 3.14
C LYS A 55 13.43 -1.64 3.73
N GLU A 56 12.29 -2.27 3.91
CA GLU A 56 12.22 -3.63 4.48
C GLU A 56 12.73 -4.68 3.50
N MET A 57 12.49 -4.51 2.19
CA MET A 57 13.05 -5.39 1.15
C MET A 57 14.57 -5.20 1.02
N ALA A 58 15.06 -3.96 1.07
CA ALA A 58 16.50 -3.70 1.08
C ALA A 58 17.19 -4.38 2.29
N LYS A 59 16.55 -4.41 3.46
CA LYS A 59 17.05 -5.14 4.64
C LYS A 59 17.00 -6.67 4.45
N ALA A 60 16.03 -7.19 3.71
CA ALA A 60 15.96 -8.61 3.39
C ALA A 60 17.09 -9.03 2.43
N GLY A 61 17.55 -8.13 1.56
CA GLY A 61 18.64 -8.38 0.62
C GLY A 61 18.27 -9.49 -0.37
N THR A 62 19.16 -10.45 -0.57
CA THR A 62 18.97 -11.63 -1.43
C THR A 62 18.44 -12.86 -0.69
N ASP A 63 18.17 -12.75 0.61
CA ASP A 63 17.67 -13.88 1.42
C ASP A 63 16.20 -14.14 1.10
N SER A 64 15.98 -15.18 0.29
CA SER A 64 14.64 -15.58 -0.17
C SER A 64 13.67 -15.82 0.99
N ARG A 65 14.11 -16.41 2.11
CA ARG A 65 13.23 -16.64 3.27
C ARG A 65 12.78 -15.34 3.91
N LYS A 66 13.68 -14.35 4.01
CA LYS A 66 13.33 -13.01 4.55
C LYS A 66 12.38 -12.25 3.63
N GLN A 67 12.61 -12.32 2.32
CA GLN A 67 11.73 -11.72 1.31
C GLN A 67 10.32 -12.31 1.39
N TRP A 68 10.20 -13.65 1.44
CA TRP A 68 8.91 -14.34 1.59
C TRP A 68 8.20 -14.06 2.91
N ARG A 69 8.94 -13.99 4.03
CA ARG A 69 8.35 -13.55 5.31
C ARG A 69 7.79 -12.14 5.22
N LEU A 70 8.48 -11.25 4.51
CA LEU A 70 7.98 -9.89 4.31
C LEU A 70 6.71 -9.92 3.46
N ILE A 71 6.69 -10.63 2.33
CA ILE A 71 5.50 -10.78 1.48
C ILE A 71 4.31 -11.35 2.28
N ASN A 72 4.53 -12.43 3.01
CA ASN A 72 3.49 -13.13 3.78
C ASN A 72 2.94 -12.27 4.93
N LYS A 73 3.69 -11.30 5.46
CA LYS A 73 3.21 -10.35 6.48
C LYS A 73 2.06 -9.46 5.97
N PHE A 74 1.95 -9.27 4.66
CA PHE A 74 0.95 -8.39 4.04
C PHE A 74 -0.16 -9.15 3.33
N HIS A 75 -0.06 -10.47 3.21
CA HIS A 75 -1.14 -11.27 2.68
C HIS A 75 -2.29 -11.29 3.68
N PRO A 76 -3.52 -10.87 3.31
CA PRO A 76 -4.64 -10.70 4.25
C PRO A 76 -5.21 -12.01 4.81
N THR A 77 -4.71 -13.17 4.37
CA THR A 77 -5.14 -14.47 4.89
C THR A 77 -4.50 -14.74 6.25
N LYS A 78 -5.32 -14.67 7.31
CA LYS A 78 -5.01 -14.89 8.73
C LYS A 78 -4.43 -16.27 9.11
N LYS A 79 -3.99 -17.09 8.16
CA LYS A 79 -3.23 -18.31 8.44
C LYS A 79 -1.83 -18.13 7.89
N GLN A 80 -0.94 -17.68 8.77
CA GLN A 80 0.50 -17.66 8.59
C GLN A 80 1.01 -19.03 8.14
N CYS A 81 1.05 -19.27 6.83
CA CYS A 81 1.96 -20.27 6.28
C CYS A 81 3.31 -19.58 6.08
N ILE A 82 4.05 -19.42 7.19
CA ILE A 82 5.42 -18.88 7.19
C ILE A 82 6.33 -19.70 6.26
N ASP A 83 5.96 -20.95 5.95
CA ASP A 83 6.74 -21.90 5.17
C ASP A 83 6.15 -22.30 3.80
N ARG A 84 4.99 -21.75 3.38
CA ARG A 84 4.50 -22.00 2.02
C ARG A 84 4.86 -20.83 1.13
N ASN A 85 5.95 -20.99 0.38
CA ASN A 85 6.22 -20.14 -0.77
C ASN A 85 5.02 -20.22 -1.71
N CYS A 86 4.59 -19.08 -2.27
CA CYS A 86 3.62 -19.13 -3.35
C CYS A 86 4.27 -19.92 -4.50
N SER A 87 3.66 -21.03 -4.89
CA SER A 87 4.18 -21.92 -5.94
C SER A 87 3.82 -21.41 -7.34
N MET A 88 2.86 -20.48 -7.43
CA MET A 88 2.39 -19.91 -8.69
C MET A 88 1.69 -18.57 -8.43
N ILE A 89 1.88 -17.61 -9.33
CA ILE A 89 1.03 -16.42 -9.46
C ILE A 89 0.56 -16.31 -10.91
N GLU A 90 -0.62 -15.73 -11.12
CA GLU A 90 -1.14 -15.41 -12.45
C GLU A 90 -1.17 -13.88 -12.62
N ILE A 91 -0.56 -13.39 -13.71
CA ILE A 91 -0.57 -11.96 -14.07
C ILE A 91 -1.00 -11.84 -15.53
N ASN A 92 -2.15 -11.20 -15.77
CA ASN A 92 -2.69 -10.98 -17.12
C ASN A 92 -2.80 -12.26 -17.97
N GLY A 93 -3.19 -13.39 -17.36
CA GLY A 93 -3.29 -14.69 -18.02
C GLY A 93 -1.97 -15.44 -18.21
N ILE A 94 -0.87 -14.92 -17.66
CA ILE A 94 0.44 -15.60 -17.66
C ILE A 94 0.67 -16.21 -16.29
N GLU A 95 0.87 -17.53 -16.26
CA GLU A 95 1.25 -18.27 -15.06
C GLU A 95 2.77 -18.18 -14.84
N ILE A 96 3.16 -17.76 -13.65
CA ILE A 96 4.56 -17.64 -13.22
C ILE A 96 4.76 -18.57 -12.03
N THR A 97 5.64 -19.55 -12.19
CA THR A 97 5.91 -20.61 -11.19
C THR A 97 7.31 -20.53 -10.58
N SER A 98 8.21 -19.73 -11.17
CA SER A 98 9.55 -19.53 -10.63
C SER A 98 9.51 -18.71 -9.35
N ALA A 99 9.99 -19.26 -8.23
CA ALA A 99 10.00 -18.55 -6.94
C ALA A 99 10.73 -17.20 -7.00
N ALA A 100 11.80 -17.09 -7.80
CA ALA A 100 12.53 -15.84 -7.98
C ALA A 100 11.72 -14.81 -8.77
N GLU A 101 11.05 -15.24 -9.85
CA GLU A 101 10.19 -14.36 -10.64
C GLU A 101 8.94 -13.94 -9.86
N ILE A 102 8.36 -14.83 -9.07
CA ILE A 102 7.24 -14.51 -8.19
C ILE A 102 7.64 -13.40 -7.21
N VAL A 103 8.80 -13.53 -6.56
CA VAL A 103 9.32 -12.47 -5.67
C VAL A 103 9.53 -11.17 -6.46
N HIS A 104 10.13 -11.24 -7.65
CA HIS A 104 10.35 -10.06 -8.48
C HIS A 104 9.03 -9.37 -8.87
N LYS A 105 8.00 -10.12 -9.23
CA LYS A 105 6.67 -9.58 -9.55
C LYS A 105 5.94 -9.04 -8.34
N PHE A 106 6.12 -9.63 -7.17
CA PHE A 106 5.66 -9.06 -5.91
C PHE A 106 6.37 -7.73 -5.62
N ILE A 107 7.68 -7.66 -5.81
CA ILE A 107 8.45 -6.42 -5.68
C ILE A 107 7.88 -5.37 -6.63
N GLU A 108 7.72 -5.69 -7.93
CA GLU A 108 7.12 -4.76 -8.89
C GLU A 108 5.73 -4.29 -8.44
N TYR A 109 4.83 -5.19 -8.04
CA TYR A 109 3.46 -4.83 -7.65
C TYR A 109 3.36 -3.95 -6.40
N PHE A 110 4.25 -4.16 -5.42
CA PHE A 110 4.20 -3.40 -4.16
C PHE A 110 5.09 -2.15 -4.17
N ILE A 111 6.02 -2.02 -5.13
CA ILE A 111 6.97 -0.92 -5.20
C ILE A 111 6.66 0.06 -6.36
N ASN A 112 6.14 -0.43 -7.49
CA ASN A 112 5.67 0.39 -8.62
C ASN A 112 4.16 0.63 -8.57
#